data_AF-A0A924IFT8-F1
#
_entry.id   AF-A0A924IFT8-F1
#
_cell.length_a   1.000
_cell.length_b   1.000
_cell.length_c   1.000
_cell.angle_alpha   90.00
_cell.angle_beta   90.00
_cell.angle_gamma   90.00
#
_symmetry.space_group_name_H-M   'P 1'
#
loop_
_entity.id
_entity.type
_entity.pdbx_description
1 polymer ?
#
loop_
_entity_poly.entity_id
_entity_poly.type
_entity_poly.pdbx_seq_one_letter_code
_entity_poly.pdbx_strand_id
1 'polypeptide(L)'
;MKSNFKSLICCYLILMSPTLLAREVVLIENLASPSEGELLKSILIKKFHLPQELITLRSTRFACEAKSEAIIHLCLEANGELLIKKMNQYVVRNSLGVFLNQTQVQGEVE
;
A
#
# COMPACT_ATOMS: atom_id res chain seq x y z
N MET A 1 31.52 15.46 38.70
CA MET A 1 30.18 14.97 38.29
C MET A 1 29.51 15.95 37.34
N LYS A 2 29.92 15.97 36.07
CA LYS A 2 29.28 16.77 35.01
C LYS A 2 29.54 16.07 33.69
N SER A 3 28.58 15.29 33.20
CA SER A 3 28.41 14.95 31.77
C SER A 3 27.54 13.69 31.66
N ASN A 4 26.21 13.84 31.63
CA ASN A 4 25.28 12.81 31.15
C ASN A 4 23.94 13.39 30.63
N PHE A 5 23.74 14.71 30.66
CA PHE A 5 22.44 15.32 30.39
C PHE A 5 22.16 15.61 28.90
N LYS A 6 23.19 15.62 28.04
CA LYS A 6 23.03 15.95 26.60
C LYS A 6 22.56 14.78 25.74
N SER A 7 22.75 13.53 26.17
CA SER A 7 22.34 12.34 25.41
C SER A 7 20.82 12.13 25.44
N LEU A 8 20.18 12.44 26.57
CA LEU A 8 18.74 12.25 26.78
C LEU A 8 17.85 13.19 25.94
N ILE A 9 18.34 14.39 25.60
CA ILE A 9 17.56 15.38 24.83
C ILE A 9 17.40 14.96 23.37
N CYS A 10 18.38 14.24 22.80
CA CYS A 10 18.33 13.80 21.40
C CYS A 10 17.27 12.70 21.18
N CYS A 11 17.12 11.77 22.14
CA CYS A 11 16.07 10.74 22.06
C CYS A 11 14.65 11.31 22.18
N TYR A 12 14.45 12.37 22.97
CA TYR A 12 13.13 12.97 23.16
C TYR A 12 12.63 13.71 21.90
N LEU A 13 13.53 14.24 21.07
CA LEU A 13 13.19 14.91 19.81
C LEU A 13 12.80 13.90 18.70
N ILE A 14 13.37 12.70 18.72
CA ILE A 14 12.99 11.64 17.78
C ILE A 14 11.62 11.03 18.16
N LEU A 15 11.36 10.86 19.47
CA LEU A 15 10.09 10.32 19.99
C LEU A 15 8.88 11.24 19.79
N MET A 16 9.09 12.56 19.66
CA MET A 16 8.02 13.55 19.48
C MET A 16 7.71 13.86 18.02
N SER A 17 8.30 13.13 17.06
CA SER A 17 7.99 13.27 15.63
C SER A 17 6.71 12.50 15.31
N PRO A 18 5.53 13.14 15.11
CA PRO A 18 4.26 12.44 14.94
C PRO A 18 4.09 11.81 13.55
N THR A 19 5.14 11.77 12.73
CA THR A 19 5.04 11.63 11.27
C THR A 19 5.83 10.45 10.71
N LEU A 20 6.12 9.43 11.51
CA LEU A 20 6.32 8.07 11.01
C LEU A 20 4.99 7.30 11.08
N LEU A 21 3.89 7.95 10.68
CA LEU A 21 2.70 7.21 10.26
C LEU A 21 3.14 6.33 9.09
N ALA A 22 3.12 5.02 9.29
CA ALA A 22 3.32 4.06 8.22
C ALA A 22 2.32 4.39 7.11
N ARG A 23 2.79 5.07 6.06
CA ARG A 23 1.97 5.40 4.89
C ARG A 23 1.44 4.09 4.32
N GLU A 24 0.13 3.99 4.17
CA GLU A 24 -0.49 2.85 3.47
C GLU A 24 0.13 2.78 2.07
N VAL A 25 0.84 1.70 1.73
CA VAL A 25 1.50 1.61 0.42
C VAL A 25 0.49 1.20 -0.64
N VAL A 26 -0.24 0.11 -0.38
CA VAL A 26 -1.37 -0.34 -1.20
C VAL A 26 -2.61 -0.38 -0.32
N LEU A 27 -3.58 0.49 -0.61
CA LEU A 27 -4.89 0.49 0.03
C LEU A 27 -5.91 -0.15 -0.90
N ILE A 28 -6.67 -1.12 -0.39
CA ILE A 28 -7.83 -1.72 -1.04
C ILE A 28 -9.06 -1.31 -0.23
N GLU A 29 -9.92 -0.48 -0.81
CA GLU A 29 -11.25 -0.22 -0.27
C GLU A 29 -12.25 -1.18 -0.90
N ASN A 30 -12.95 -1.94 -0.07
CA ASN A 30 -13.85 -3.01 -0.48
C ASN A 30 -15.31 -2.65 -0.17
N LEU A 31 -16.09 -2.38 -1.22
CA LEU A 31 -17.56 -2.28 -1.18
C LEU A 31 -18.26 -3.59 -1.54
N ALA A 32 -17.50 -4.57 -2.06
CA ALA A 32 -18.00 -5.89 -2.43
C ALA A 32 -18.07 -6.83 -1.21
N SER A 33 -18.15 -8.13 -1.46
CA SER A 33 -18.13 -9.12 -0.37
C SER A 33 -16.74 -9.19 0.29
N PRO A 34 -16.65 -9.55 1.59
CA PRO A 34 -15.37 -9.76 2.26
C PRO A 34 -14.47 -10.78 1.54
N SER A 35 -15.08 -11.84 0.97
CA SER A 35 -14.38 -12.87 0.21
C SER A 35 -13.69 -12.33 -1.04
N GLU A 36 -14.31 -11.39 -1.77
CA GLU A 36 -13.69 -10.81 -2.96
C GLU A 36 -12.53 -9.89 -2.60
N GLY A 37 -12.65 -9.13 -1.51
CA GLY A 37 -11.54 -8.33 -0.97
C GLY A 37 -10.33 -9.17 -0.58
N GLU A 38 -10.55 -10.28 0.13
CA GLU A 38 -9.48 -11.22 0.49
C GLU A 38 -8.90 -11.95 -0.74
N LEU A 39 -9.72 -12.27 -1.73
CA LEU A 39 -9.25 -12.84 -3.00
C LEU A 39 -8.30 -11.86 -3.70
N LEU A 40 -8.68 -10.60 -3.84
CA LEU A 40 -7.84 -9.57 -4.45
C LEU A 40 -6.52 -9.40 -3.69
N LYS A 41 -6.58 -9.31 -2.36
CA LYS A 41 -5.38 -9.26 -1.52
C LYS A 41 -4.48 -10.47 -1.74
N SER A 42 -5.05 -11.68 -1.81
CA SER A 42 -4.31 -12.91 -2.11
C SER A 42 -3.68 -12.88 -3.51
N ILE A 43 -4.33 -12.31 -4.52
CA ILE A 43 -3.76 -12.14 -5.87
C ILE A 43 -2.54 -11.22 -5.82
N LEU A 44 -2.65 -10.06 -5.15
CA LEU A 44 -1.54 -9.12 -4.99
C LEU A 44 -0.33 -9.76 -4.29
N ILE A 45 -0.57 -10.56 -3.25
CA ILE A 45 0.49 -11.27 -2.54
C ILE A 45 1.10 -12.37 -3.41
N LYS A 46 0.27 -13.25 -4.00
CA LYS A 46 0.76 -14.49 -4.63
C LYS A 46 1.22 -14.30 -6.07
N LYS A 47 0.59 -13.39 -6.83
CA LYS A 47 0.89 -13.18 -8.26
C LYS A 47 1.86 -12.04 -8.47
N PHE A 48 1.68 -10.96 -7.71
CA PHE A 48 2.56 -9.79 -7.79
C PHE A 48 3.64 -9.79 -6.72
N HIS A 49 3.72 -10.84 -5.89
CA HIS A 49 4.74 -10.98 -4.86
C HIS A 49 4.81 -9.78 -3.90
N LEU A 50 3.69 -9.05 -3.73
CA LEU A 50 3.66 -7.91 -2.84
C LEU A 50 3.66 -8.39 -1.38
N PRO A 51 4.56 -7.88 -0.52
CA PRO A 51 4.55 -8.20 0.90
C PRO A 51 3.19 -7.85 1.52
N GLN A 52 2.67 -8.74 2.36
CA GLN A 52 1.37 -8.57 3.01
C GLN A 52 1.32 -7.28 3.84
N GLU A 53 2.43 -6.88 4.43
CA GLU A 53 2.60 -5.70 5.27
C GLU A 53 2.39 -4.39 4.49
N LEU A 54 2.55 -4.42 3.16
CA LEU A 54 2.31 -3.26 2.30
C LEU A 54 0.84 -3.10 1.90
N ILE A 55 0.00 -4.12 2.14
CA ILE A 55 -1.38 -4.17 1.66
C ILE A 55 -2.35 -4.00 2.82
N THR A 56 -3.12 -2.92 2.77
CA THR A 56 -4.23 -2.67 3.69
C THR A 56 -5.54 -2.96 2.97
N LEU A 57 -6.34 -3.89 3.52
CA LEU A 57 -7.71 -4.14 3.08
C LEU A 57 -8.68 -3.49 4.06
N ARG A 58 -9.54 -2.61 3.57
CA ARG A 58 -10.52 -1.87 4.35
C ARG A 58 -11.90 -2.06 3.75
N SER A 59 -12.83 -2.63 4.52
CA SER A 59 -14.24 -2.61 4.14
C SER A 59 -14.82 -1.22 4.29
N THR A 60 -15.59 -0.76 3.30
CA THR A 60 -16.28 0.53 3.35
C THR A 60 -17.73 0.37 2.91
N ARG A 61 -18.60 1.24 3.42
CA ARG A 61 -20.02 1.33 3.03
C ARG A 61 -20.29 2.50 2.09
N PHE A 62 -19.27 3.32 1.84
CA PHE A 62 -19.35 4.54 1.04
C PHE A 62 -18.52 4.37 -0.22
N ALA A 63 -18.86 5.15 -1.25
CA ALA A 63 -18.09 5.20 -2.49
C ALA A 63 -16.62 5.57 -2.20
N CYS A 64 -15.69 4.88 -2.86
CA CYS A 64 -14.26 5.15 -2.68
C CYS A 64 -13.91 6.57 -3.14
N GLU A 65 -13.24 7.33 -2.28
CA GLU A 65 -12.77 8.67 -2.59
C GLU A 65 -11.28 8.65 -2.98
N ALA A 66 -10.85 9.49 -3.92
CA ALA A 66 -9.44 9.57 -4.33
C ALA A 66 -8.51 10.21 -3.28
N LYS A 67 -9.03 10.60 -2.10
CA LYS A 67 -8.32 11.35 -1.06
C LYS A 67 -7.51 10.46 -0.10
N SER A 68 -6.96 9.36 -0.57
CA SER A 68 -6.06 8.54 0.24
C SER A 68 -4.62 9.01 0.12
N GLU A 69 -3.85 8.88 1.21
CA GLU A 69 -2.39 9.09 1.20
C GLU A 69 -1.64 7.90 0.58
N ALA A 70 -2.37 6.88 0.12
CA ALA A 70 -1.78 5.67 -0.40
C ALA A 70 -1.02 5.88 -1.72
N ILE A 71 0.03 5.09 -1.92
CA ILE A 71 0.81 5.08 -3.18
C ILE A 71 -0.05 4.45 -4.28
N ILE A 72 -0.71 3.33 -3.97
CA ILE A 72 -1.69 2.66 -4.82
C ILE A 72 -3.01 2.58 -4.04
N HIS A 73 -4.09 3.08 -4.63
CA HIS A 73 -5.44 2.99 -4.09
C HIS A 73 -6.33 2.25 -5.07
N LEU A 74 -6.72 1.05 -4.65
CA LEU A 74 -7.63 0.15 -5.34
C LEU A 74 -9.01 0.24 -4.69
N CYS A 75 -10.04 0.30 -5.51
CA CYS A 75 -11.43 0.25 -5.08
C CYS A 75 -12.10 -0.96 -5.71
N LEU A 76 -12.60 -1.86 -4.87
CA LEU A 76 -13.40 -3.00 -5.30
C LEU A 76 -14.88 -2.65 -5.10
N GLU A 77 -15.58 -2.39 -6.19
CA GLU A 77 -16.97 -1.95 -6.19
C GLU A 77 -17.94 -3.12 -5.90
N ALA A 78 -19.18 -2.80 -5.52
CA ALA A 78 -20.16 -3.81 -5.10
C ALA A 78 -20.55 -4.83 -6.21
N ASN A 79 -20.27 -4.51 -7.47
CA ASN A 79 -20.45 -5.38 -8.63
C ASN A 79 -19.22 -6.28 -8.90
N GLY A 80 -18.17 -6.20 -8.08
CA GLY A 80 -16.92 -6.93 -8.26
C GLY A 80 -15.91 -6.26 -9.19
N GLU A 81 -16.22 -5.07 -9.72
CA GLU A 81 -15.27 -4.34 -10.56
C GLU A 81 -14.14 -3.72 -9.74
N LEU A 82 -12.92 -3.91 -10.22
CA LEU A 82 -11.71 -3.35 -9.62
C LEU A 82 -11.31 -2.07 -10.34
N LEU A 83 -11.31 -0.95 -9.62
CA LEU A 83 -10.90 0.35 -10.13
C LEU A 83 -9.63 0.83 -9.46
N ILE A 84 -8.72 1.38 -10.25
CA ILE A 84 -7.54 2.10 -9.74
C ILE A 84 -7.94 3.56 -9.53
N LYS A 85 -8.16 3.97 -8.28
CA LYS A 85 -8.53 5.36 -7.95
C LYS A 85 -7.32 6.28 -7.89
N LYS A 86 -6.17 5.76 -7.47
CA LYS A 86 -4.90 6.50 -7.41
C LYS A 86 -3.73 5.56 -7.61
N MET A 87 -2.73 6.00 -8.37
CA MET A 87 -1.45 5.32 -8.49
C MET A 87 -0.33 6.34 -8.72
N ASN A 88 0.57 6.47 -7.76
CA ASN A 88 1.78 7.27 -7.97
C ASN A 88 2.77 6.48 -8.81
N GLN A 89 2.73 6.68 -10.13
CA GLN A 89 3.56 5.95 -11.09
C GLN A 89 5.06 6.10 -10.84
N TYR A 90 5.51 7.27 -10.36
CA TYR A 90 6.92 7.50 -10.07
C TYR A 90 7.41 6.59 -8.92
N VAL A 91 6.65 6.54 -7.82
CA VAL A 91 6.99 5.68 -6.68
C VAL A 91 6.83 4.20 -7.05
N VAL A 92 5.77 3.86 -7.78
CA VAL A 92 5.54 2.49 -8.25
C VAL A 92 6.72 2.01 -9.10
N ARG A 93 7.15 2.77 -10.11
CA ARG A 93 8.23 2.38 -11.00
C ARG A 93 9.57 2.20 -10.27
N ASN A 94 9.88 3.11 -9.34
CA ASN A 94 11.19 3.14 -8.68
C ASN A 94 11.28 2.25 -7.42
N SER A 95 10.16 1.98 -6.75
CA SER A 95 10.15 1.29 -5.46
C SER A 95 9.38 -0.03 -5.48
N LEU A 96 8.28 -0.12 -6.25
CA LEU A 96 7.45 -1.32 -6.35
C LEU A 96 7.63 -2.07 -7.67
N GLY A 97 8.45 -1.55 -8.60
CA GLY A 97 8.62 -2.09 -9.93
C GLY A 97 9.15 -3.52 -9.93
N VAL A 98 9.98 -3.91 -8.95
CA VAL A 98 10.50 -5.27 -8.81
C VAL A 98 9.40 -6.32 -8.57
N PHE A 99 8.28 -5.90 -7.98
CA PHE A 99 7.11 -6.73 -7.71
C PHE A 99 6.11 -6.69 -8.88
N LEU A 100 5.92 -5.51 -9.47
CA LEU A 100 4.87 -5.26 -10.45
C LEU A 100 5.30 -5.45 -11.93
N ASN A 101 6.59 -5.41 -12.27
CA ASN A 101 7.08 -5.56 -13.65
C ASN A 101 7.31 -7.01 -14.10
N GLN A 102 6.83 -8.01 -13.35
CA GLN A 102 7.08 -9.42 -13.67
C GLN A 102 6.23 -9.97 -14.85
N THR A 103 5.52 -9.12 -15.59
CA THR A 103 4.69 -9.52 -16.75
C THR A 103 5.37 -9.39 -18.12
N GLN A 104 6.67 -9.07 -18.18
CA GLN A 104 7.44 -9.07 -19.44
C GLN A 104 8.50 -10.18 -19.49
N VAL A 105 8.08 -11.45 -19.43
CA VAL A 105 8.84 -12.57 -20.02
C VAL A 105 7.81 -13.60 -20.52
N GLN A 106 7.95 -14.02 -21.77
CA GLN A 106 7.13 -14.96 -22.56
C GLN A 106 6.05 -14.33 -23.46
N GLY A 107 6.53 -13.76 -24.56
CA GLY A 107 5.75 -13.44 -25.74
C GLY A 107 6.65 -13.18 -26.95
N GLU A 108 7.74 -13.94 -27.10
CA GLU A 108 8.39 -14.13 -28.41
C GLU A 108 7.71 -15.36 -29.03
N VAL A 109 6.76 -15.08 -29.92
CA VAL A 109 6.26 -16.05 -30.88
C VAL A 109 7.23 -16.01 -32.06
N GLU A 110 8.02 -17.06 -32.19
CA GLU A 110 8.65 -17.45 -33.46
C GLU A 110 7.63 -18.22 -34.31
#